data_AF-A0A239H5W5-F1
#
_entry.id   AF-A0A239H5W5-F1
#
_cell.length_a   1.000
_cell.length_b   1.000
_cell.length_c   1.000
_cell.angle_alpha   90.00
_cell.angle_beta   90.00
_cell.angle_gamma   90.00
#
_symmetry.space_group_name_H-M   'P 1'
#
loop_
_entity.id
_entity.type
_entity.pdbx_description
1 polymer ?
#
loop_
_entity_poly.entity_id
_entity_poly.type
_entity_poly.pdbx_seq_one_letter_code
_entity_poly.pdbx_strand_id
1 'polypeptide(L)'
;MEELLAEVVGVLVTVVEACGAVVIVVGAVWAFVRFVAVGLRRGGTSAFVPVRLTLGRFLALGLEFQLASDVLRTAVAPSFRELGQLAAVAAIRTALNYFLSREIAEERRQVAEGTGAPAPDPASAEHRGRGV
;
A
#
# COMPACT_ATOMS: atom_id res chain seq x y z
N MET A 1 -6.94 -37.89 -6.28
CA MET A 1 -6.68 -37.15 -5.03
C MET A 1 -6.00 -35.82 -5.34
N GLU A 2 -4.97 -35.80 -6.18
CA GLU A 2 -4.29 -34.58 -6.65
C GLU A 2 -5.22 -33.62 -7.42
N GLU A 3 -6.10 -34.13 -8.29
CA GLU A 3 -7.08 -33.31 -9.03
C GLU A 3 -8.08 -32.59 -8.11
N LEU A 4 -8.58 -33.28 -7.07
CA LEU A 4 -9.47 -32.70 -6.06
C LEU A 4 -8.77 -31.60 -5.25
N LEU A 5 -7.48 -31.78 -4.94
CA LEU A 5 -6.69 -30.77 -4.23
C LEU A 5 -6.46 -29.53 -5.10
N ALA A 6 -6.15 -29.71 -6.38
CA ALA A 6 -5.97 -28.61 -7.32
C ALA A 6 -7.27 -27.80 -7.51
N GLU A 7 -8.41 -28.47 -7.63
CA GLU A 7 -9.71 -27.82 -7.77
C GLU A 7 -10.09 -27.03 -6.50
N VAL A 8 -9.95 -27.64 -5.32
CA VAL A 8 -10.24 -26.97 -4.04
C VAL A 8 -9.37 -25.75 -3.85
N VAL A 9 -8.07 -25.83 -4.13
CA VAL A 9 -7.19 -24.67 -3.97
C VAL A 9 -7.46 -23.60 -5.03
N GLY A 10 -7.83 -23.96 -6.25
CA GLY A 10 -8.27 -22.98 -7.25
C GLY A 10 -9.48 -22.15 -6.78
N VAL A 11 -10.45 -22.80 -6.13
CA VAL A 11 -11.59 -22.11 -5.52
C VAL A 11 -11.13 -21.20 -4.37
N LEU A 12 -10.25 -21.70 -3.48
CA LEU A 12 -9.73 -20.91 -2.36
C LEU A 12 -8.97 -19.67 -2.82
N VAL A 13 -8.08 -19.83 -3.82
CA VAL A 13 -7.34 -18.74 -4.47
C VAL A 13 -8.32 -17.67 -4.96
N THR A 14 -9.35 -18.08 -5.70
CA THR A 14 -10.35 -17.15 -6.26
C THR A 14 -11.12 -16.41 -5.16
N VAL A 15 -11.52 -17.11 -4.09
CA VAL A 15 -12.22 -16.50 -2.94
C VAL A 15 -11.31 -15.50 -2.23
N VAL A 16 -10.04 -15.85 -1.99
CA VAL A 16 -9.08 -14.96 -1.33
C VAL A 16 -8.79 -13.73 -2.18
N GLU A 17 -8.64 -13.88 -3.50
CA GLU A 17 -8.50 -12.75 -4.42
C GLU A 17 -9.72 -11.84 -4.41
N ALA A 18 -10.92 -12.41 -4.44
CA ALA A 18 -12.16 -11.66 -4.36
C ALA A 18 -12.26 -10.87 -3.05
N CYS A 19 -11.91 -11.48 -1.91
CA CYS A 19 -11.86 -10.79 -0.62
C CYS A 19 -10.88 -9.61 -0.65
N GLY A 20 -9.65 -9.82 -1.13
CA GLY A 20 -8.66 -8.75 -1.26
C GLY A 20 -9.14 -7.60 -2.16
N ALA A 21 -9.74 -7.93 -3.31
CA ALA A 21 -10.31 -6.94 -4.22
C ALA A 21 -11.45 -6.15 -3.58
N VAL A 22 -12.37 -6.81 -2.87
CA VAL A 22 -13.47 -6.15 -2.15
C VAL A 22 -12.93 -5.17 -1.10
N VAL A 23 -11.93 -5.57 -0.31
CA VAL A 23 -11.32 -4.71 0.70
C VAL A 23 -10.72 -3.45 0.07
N ILE A 24 -9.99 -3.60 -1.05
CA ILE A 24 -9.40 -2.48 -1.80
C ILE A 24 -10.48 -1.54 -2.32
N VAL A 25 -11.52 -2.10 -2.95
CA VAL A 25 -12.63 -1.31 -3.52
C VAL A 25 -13.39 -0.55 -2.43
N VAL A 26 -13.69 -1.20 -1.31
CA VAL A 26 -14.35 -0.55 -0.16
C VAL A 26 -13.51 0.61 0.37
N GLY A 27 -12.21 0.40 0.55
CA GLY A 27 -11.28 1.45 0.98
C GLY A 27 -11.21 2.62 0.01
N ALA A 28 -11.15 2.33 -1.30
CA ALA A 28 -11.11 3.34 -2.35
C ALA A 28 -12.39 4.17 -2.41
N VAL A 29 -13.56 3.51 -2.38
CA VAL A 29 -14.87 4.19 -2.36
C VAL A 29 -15.01 5.07 -1.11
N TRP A 30 -14.65 4.53 0.07
CA TRP A 30 -14.68 5.29 1.31
C TRP A 30 -13.77 6.53 1.24
N ALA A 31 -12.55 6.36 0.73
CA ALA A 31 -11.57 7.44 0.61
C ALA A 31 -12.04 8.52 -0.38
N PHE A 32 -12.62 8.11 -1.51
CA PHE A 32 -13.17 9.01 -2.51
C PHE A 32 -14.31 9.86 -1.95
N VAL A 33 -15.29 9.24 -1.28
CA VAL A 33 -16.41 9.96 -0.65
C VAL A 33 -15.90 10.98 0.37
N ARG A 34 -14.94 10.60 1.22
CA ARG A 34 -14.36 11.51 2.22
C ARG A 34 -13.53 12.62 1.59
N PHE A 35 -12.77 12.31 0.55
CA PHE A 35 -12.00 13.29 -0.21
C PHE A 35 -12.91 14.38 -0.77
N VAL A 36 -14.00 14.00 -1.45
CA VAL A 36 -14.99 14.94 -2.00
C VAL A 36 -15.64 15.75 -0.87
N ALA A 37 -16.07 15.12 0.22
CA ALA A 37 -16.69 15.80 1.35
C ALA A 37 -15.77 16.82 2.05
N VAL A 38 -14.47 16.52 2.18
CA VAL A 38 -13.47 17.43 2.77
C VAL A 38 -13.11 18.55 1.80
N GLY A 39 -12.94 18.25 0.51
CA GLY A 39 -12.66 19.23 -0.54
C GLY A 39 -13.76 20.28 -0.70
N LEU A 40 -15.03 19.87 -0.63
CA LEU A 40 -16.19 20.76 -0.64
C LEU A 40 -16.23 21.73 0.55
N ARG A 41 -15.58 21.39 1.67
CA ARG A 41 -15.57 22.19 2.91
C ARG A 41 -14.36 23.13 3.03
N ARG A 42 -13.56 23.32 1.96
CA ARG A 42 -12.31 24.13 1.95
C ARG A 42 -11.33 23.74 3.08
N GLY A 43 -11.25 22.45 3.42
CA GLY A 43 -10.29 21.96 4.42
C GLY A 43 -8.84 22.07 3.93
N GLY A 44 -7.95 22.62 4.76
CA GLY A 44 -6.51 22.66 4.47
C GLY A 44 -5.88 21.26 4.40
N THR A 45 -4.65 21.16 3.90
CA THR A 45 -3.92 19.90 3.60
C THR A 45 -3.94 18.86 4.74
N SER A 46 -3.97 19.32 6.00
CA SER A 46 -4.04 18.46 7.19
C SER A 46 -5.31 17.57 7.23
N ALA A 47 -6.43 18.04 6.65
CA ALA A 47 -7.69 17.31 6.64
C ALA A 47 -7.68 16.06 5.73
N PHE A 48 -6.72 15.94 4.80
CA PHE A 48 -6.59 14.79 3.89
C PHE A 48 -5.72 13.67 4.47
N VAL A 49 -4.88 13.96 5.46
CA VAL A 49 -4.02 12.98 6.14
C VAL A 49 -4.81 11.76 6.64
N PRO A 50 -5.93 11.89 7.40
CA PRO A 50 -6.68 10.74 7.88
C PRO A 50 -7.35 9.91 6.76
N VAL A 51 -7.75 10.55 5.67
CA VAL A 51 -8.31 9.87 4.49
C VAL A 51 -7.26 8.96 3.86
N ARG A 52 -6.06 9.51 3.62
CA ARG A 52 -4.94 8.78 3.03
C ARG A 52 -4.41 7.66 3.93
N LEU A 53 -4.31 7.88 5.24
CA LEU A 53 -3.91 6.85 6.19
C LEU A 53 -4.90 5.67 6.23
N THR A 54 -6.20 5.97 6.19
CA THR A 54 -7.23 4.93 6.21
C THR A 54 -7.26 4.16 4.90
N LEU A 55 -7.17 4.85 3.74
CA LEU A 55 -6.99 4.18 2.45
C LEU A 55 -5.77 3.24 2.46
N GLY A 56 -4.64 3.72 2.99
CA GLY A 56 -3.43 2.91 3.12
C GLY A 56 -3.64 1.62 3.93
N ARG A 57 -4.47 1.65 4.98
CA ARG A 57 -4.83 0.45 5.76
C ARG A 57 -5.65 -0.56 4.96
N PHE A 58 -6.63 -0.09 4.18
CA PHE A 58 -7.40 -0.96 3.30
C PHE A 58 -6.53 -1.58 2.20
N LEU A 59 -5.63 -0.79 1.61
CA LEU A 59 -4.69 -1.29 0.61
C LEU A 59 -3.73 -2.33 1.20
N ALA A 60 -3.16 -2.07 2.38
CA ALA A 60 -2.30 -3.03 3.07
C ALA A 60 -3.02 -4.36 3.34
N LEU A 61 -4.23 -4.30 3.89
CA LEU A 61 -5.03 -5.51 4.14
C LEU A 61 -5.38 -6.26 2.84
N GLY A 62 -5.77 -5.54 1.79
CA GLY A 62 -6.03 -6.14 0.48
C GLY A 62 -4.81 -6.83 -0.12
N LEU A 63 -3.62 -6.26 0.07
CA LEU A 63 -2.35 -6.84 -0.35
C LEU A 63 -1.98 -8.09 0.45
N GLU A 64 -2.31 -8.16 1.75
CA GLU A 64 -2.14 -9.38 2.55
C GLU A 64 -2.96 -10.55 1.99
N PHE A 65 -4.22 -10.30 1.58
CA PHE A 65 -5.03 -11.32 0.90
C PHE A 65 -4.44 -11.73 -0.45
N GLN A 66 -3.99 -10.76 -1.24
CA GLN A 66 -3.34 -11.03 -2.53
C GLN A 66 -2.07 -11.89 -2.38
N LEU A 67 -1.25 -11.59 -1.37
CA LEU A 67 -0.08 -12.39 -1.03
C LEU A 67 -0.47 -13.81 -0.59
N ALA A 68 -1.52 -13.95 0.22
CA ALA A 68 -2.02 -15.27 0.62
C ALA A 68 -2.48 -16.12 -0.58
N SER A 69 -3.17 -15.51 -1.54
CA SER A 69 -3.53 -16.15 -2.81
C SER A 69 -2.30 -16.61 -3.60
N ASP A 70 -1.27 -15.76 -3.70
CA ASP A 70 -0.04 -16.10 -4.42
C ASP A 70 0.68 -17.28 -3.75
N VAL A 71 0.75 -17.32 -2.42
CA VAL A 71 1.29 -18.47 -1.65
C VAL A 71 0.48 -19.73 -1.93
N LEU A 72 -0.85 -19.67 -1.85
CA LEU A 72 -1.73 -20.82 -2.14
C LEU A 72 -1.48 -21.35 -3.55
N ARG A 73 -1.29 -20.49 -4.55
CA ARG A 73 -1.06 -20.91 -5.93
C ARG A 73 0.30 -21.59 -6.13
N THR A 74 1.33 -21.19 -5.38
CA THR A 74 2.63 -21.87 -5.39
C THR A 74 2.62 -23.23 -4.68
N ALA A 75 1.72 -23.43 -3.71
CA ALA A 75 1.66 -24.65 -2.91
C ALA A 75 1.11 -25.88 -3.66
N VAL A 76 0.45 -25.70 -4.81
CA VAL A 76 -0.28 -26.79 -5.50
C VAL A 76 0.19 -26.99 -6.94
N ALA A 77 1.43 -26.59 -7.22
CA ALA A 77 2.10 -26.63 -8.53
C ALA A 77 1.37 -27.46 -9.61
N PRO A 78 0.56 -26.81 -10.46
CA PRO A 78 -0.04 -27.47 -11.61
C PRO A 78 0.93 -27.41 -12.80
N SER A 79 0.51 -27.90 -13.98
CA SER A 79 1.34 -28.05 -15.19
C SER A 79 2.28 -26.85 -15.47
N PHE A 80 3.46 -27.08 -16.09
CA PHE A 80 4.44 -26.04 -16.43
C PHE A 80 3.84 -24.80 -17.15
N ARG A 81 2.74 -24.98 -17.89
CA ARG A 81 2.02 -23.90 -18.58
C ARG A 81 1.26 -22.99 -17.60
N GLU A 82 0.62 -23.57 -16.60
CA GLU A 82 -0.10 -22.83 -15.56
C GLU A 82 0.89 -22.15 -14.60
N LEU A 83 2.02 -22.79 -14.29
CA LEU A 83 3.14 -22.16 -13.60
C LEU A 83 3.67 -20.94 -14.38
N GLY A 84 3.77 -21.03 -15.70
CA GLY A 84 4.18 -19.92 -16.55
C GLY A 84 3.21 -18.73 -16.51
N GLN A 85 1.90 -18.98 -16.57
CA GLN A 85 0.88 -17.92 -16.43
C GLN A 85 0.90 -17.29 -15.04
N LEU A 86 1.00 -18.11 -13.99
CA LEU A 86 1.11 -17.63 -12.63
C LEU A 86 2.37 -16.77 -12.43
N ALA A 87 3.52 -17.24 -12.90
CA ALA A 87 4.78 -16.50 -12.80
C ALA A 87 4.71 -15.15 -13.54
N ALA A 88 4.06 -15.10 -14.70
CA ALA A 88 3.86 -13.85 -15.44
C ALA A 88 3.00 -12.85 -14.66
N VAL A 89 1.86 -13.30 -14.11
CA VAL A 89 0.98 -12.44 -13.30
C VAL A 89 1.68 -11.97 -12.03
N ALA A 90 2.39 -12.86 -11.33
CA ALA A 90 3.15 -12.52 -10.12
C ALA A 90 4.29 -11.53 -10.41
N ALA A 91 5.00 -11.70 -11.53
CA ALA A 91 6.06 -10.78 -11.96
C ALA A 91 5.50 -9.39 -12.25
N ILE A 92 4.38 -9.29 -12.98
CA ILE A 92 3.70 -8.01 -13.25
C ILE A 92 3.27 -7.35 -11.95
N ARG A 93 2.62 -8.10 -11.04
CA ARG A 93 2.19 -7.57 -9.74
C ARG A 93 3.37 -7.03 -8.93
N THR A 94 4.46 -7.79 -8.88
CA THR A 94 5.68 -7.39 -8.15
C THR A 94 6.29 -6.12 -8.74
N ALA A 95 6.41 -6.05 -10.07
CA ALA A 95 6.95 -4.89 -10.75
C ALA A 95 6.09 -3.64 -10.50
N LEU A 96 4.76 -3.74 -10.67
CA LEU A 96 3.84 -2.63 -10.43
C LEU A 96 3.86 -2.17 -8.97
N ASN A 97 3.81 -3.10 -8.01
CA ASN A 97 3.85 -2.77 -6.59
C ASN A 97 5.19 -2.16 -6.17
N TYR A 98 6.31 -2.62 -6.76
CA TYR A 98 7.63 -2.04 -6.56
C TYR A 98 7.70 -0.59 -7.05
N PHE A 99 7.25 -0.31 -8.27
CA PHE A 99 7.24 1.05 -8.83
C PHE A 99 6.36 2.00 -8.00
N LEU A 100 5.15 1.56 -7.65
CA LEU A 100 4.23 2.35 -6.83
C LEU A 100 4.83 2.66 -5.45
N SER A 101 5.41 1.66 -4.79
CA SER A 101 6.05 1.82 -3.47
C SER A 101 7.22 2.81 -3.55
N ARG A 102 8.00 2.76 -4.64
CA ARG A 102 9.12 3.67 -4.86
C ARG A 102 8.64 5.10 -5.09
N GLU A 103 7.64 5.31 -5.93
CA GLU A 103 7.07 6.63 -6.21
C GLU A 103 6.53 7.30 -4.93
N ILE A 104 5.79 6.55 -4.10
CA ILE A 104 5.31 7.03 -2.80
C ILE A 104 6.47 7.40 -1.87
N ALA A 105 7.57 6.63 -1.87
CA ALA A 105 8.74 6.94 -1.07
C ALA A 105 9.45 8.22 -1.53
N GLU A 106 9.54 8.42 -2.84
CA GLU A 106 10.10 9.62 -3.48
C GLU A 106 9.28 10.87 -3.10
N GLU A 107 7.94 10.80 -3.21
CA GLU A 107 7.05 11.90 -2.79
C GLU A 107 7.16 12.22 -1.30
N ARG A 108 7.22 11.21 -0.42
CA ARG A 108 7.38 11.43 1.03
C ARG A 108 8.68 12.16 1.35
N ARG A 109 9.75 11.85 0.63
CA ARG A 109 11.05 12.50 0.81
C ARG A 109 11.01 13.97 0.39
N GLN A 110 10.37 14.29 -0.73
CA GLN A 110 10.20 15.67 -1.19
C GLN A 110 9.38 16.51 -0.20
N VAL A 111 8.33 15.94 0.41
CA VAL A 111 7.56 16.63 1.46
C VAL A 111 8.43 16.87 2.71
N ALA A 112 9.26 15.90 3.10
CA ALA A 112 10.17 16.06 4.25
C ALA A 112 11.24 17.13 4.00
N GLU A 113 11.83 17.17 2.80
CA GLU A 113 12.82 18.16 2.40
C GLU A 113 12.19 19.57 2.21
N GLY A 114 10.94 19.65 1.74
CA GLY A 114 10.18 20.90 1.61
C GLY A 114 9.68 21.51 2.92
N THR A 115 9.72 20.78 4.04
CA THR A 115 9.28 21.29 5.37
C THR A 115 10.40 21.98 6.15
N GLY A 116 11.62 22.08 5.61
CA GLY A 116 12.66 23.01 6.07
C GLY A 116 12.68 23.29 7.58
N ALA A 117 12.88 22.28 8.43
CA ALA A 117 13.19 22.55 9.82
C ALA A 117 14.60 23.14 9.86
N PRO A 118 14.80 24.42 10.25
CA PRO A 118 16.14 24.97 10.36
C PRO A 118 16.88 24.16 11.43
N ALA A 119 18.08 23.69 11.09
CA ALA A 119 18.99 23.17 12.10
C ALA A 119 19.17 24.26 13.18
N PRO A 120 19.15 23.91 14.48
CA PRO A 120 19.33 24.90 15.54
C PRO A 120 20.66 25.62 15.30
N ASP A 121 20.61 26.94 15.22
CA ASP A 121 21.78 27.78 15.02
C ASP A 121 22.76 27.59 16.21
N PRO A 122 23.97 27.05 16.00
CA PRO A 122 24.95 26.84 17.07
C PRO A 122 25.36 28.16 17.74
N ALA A 123 25.15 29.32 17.12
CA ALA A 123 25.46 30.63 17.71
C ALA A 123 24.53 31.02 18.87
N SER A 124 23.35 30.39 18.99
CA SER A 124 22.40 30.66 20.09
C SER A 124 22.84 30.06 21.43
N ALA A 125 23.74 29.08 21.40
CA ALA A 125 24.27 28.41 22.59
C ALA A 125 25.40 29.23 23.26
N GLU A 126 26.14 30.03 22.49
CA GLU A 126 27.32 30.75 22.99
C GLU A 126 26.97 32.04 23.75
N HIS A 127 25.81 32.65 23.45
CA HIS A 127 25.38 33.89 24.12
C HIS A 127 24.78 33.67 25.51
N ARG A 128 24.42 32.43 25.87
CA ARG A 128 23.84 32.08 27.18
C ARG A 128 24.90 31.84 28.28
N GLY A 129 26.19 31.81 27.92
CA GLY A 129 27.29 31.52 28.85
C GLY A 129 28.11 32.74 29.31
N ARG A 130 27.84 33.95 28.82
CA ARG A 130 28.66 35.16 29.09
C ARG A 130 28.04 36.15 30.08
N GLY A 131 26.95 35.78 30.74
CA GLY A 131 26.27 36.62 31.73
C GLY A 131 26.20 35.97 33.11
N VAL A 132 27.35 35.75 33.75
CA VAL A 132 27.49 35.57 35.20
C VAL A 132 28.80 36.22 35.65
#